data_AF-A0A1Q7Y6H0-F1
#
_entry.id   AF-A0A1Q7Y6H0-F1
#
_cell.length_a   1.000
_cell.length_b   1.000
_cell.length_c   1.000
_cell.angle_alpha   90.00
_cell.angle_beta   90.00
_cell.angle_gamma   90.00
#
_symmetry.space_group_name_H-M   'P 1'
#
loop_
_entity.id
_entity.type
_entity.pdbx_description
1 polymer ?
#
loop_
_entity_poly.entity_id
_entity_poly.type
_entity_poly.pdbx_seq_one_letter_code
_entity_poly.pdbx_strand_id
1 'polypeptide(L)'
;MSWDKKRSHDRIQKHLDGMEEIEVKKLTREADLEQLLSETTCRDIYGAHVYIQVPNFAHLASDGLYAQDDYKRLIQGVHIYQREVTHIVENLGGTLVHFQGPKLHAIFYRPIDNAKKLASRAVLLQLVLKDFVKTVFNPAFPDYDDFTIADGADLGNAIGTMDGINGDRELLASAADSGRL
;
A
#
# COMPACT_ATOMS: atom_id res chain seq x y z
N MET A 1 20.69 -20.00 12.70
CA MET A 1 19.60 -20.98 12.86
C MET A 1 19.46 -21.73 11.55
N SER A 2 19.53 -23.07 11.56
CA SER A 2 19.24 -23.89 10.37
C SER A 2 17.75 -24.16 10.25
N TRP A 3 17.24 -24.23 9.03
CA TRP A 3 15.88 -24.64 8.75
C TRP A 3 15.66 -26.11 9.14
N ASP A 4 14.47 -26.41 9.68
CA ASP A 4 14.07 -27.77 10.06
C ASP A 4 12.71 -28.12 9.41
N LYS A 5 12.71 -29.21 8.64
CA LYS A 5 11.53 -29.65 7.87
C LYS A 5 10.36 -30.01 8.77
N LYS A 6 10.62 -30.78 9.83
CA LYS A 6 9.57 -31.30 10.72
C LYS A 6 8.92 -30.16 11.50
N ARG A 7 9.73 -29.29 12.09
CA ARG A 7 9.26 -28.09 12.79
C ARG A 7 8.45 -27.17 11.87
N SER A 8 8.87 -27.01 10.62
CA SER A 8 8.13 -26.20 9.64
C SER A 8 6.79 -26.84 9.29
N HIS A 9 6.77 -28.15 9.06
CA HIS A 9 5.55 -28.91 8.80
C HIS A 9 4.56 -28.81 9.97
N ASP A 10 5.02 -29.05 11.20
CA ASP A 10 4.17 -29.03 12.40
C ASP A 10 3.56 -27.64 12.62
N ARG A 11 4.30 -26.56 12.32
CA ARG A 11 3.79 -25.19 12.38
C ARG A 11 2.70 -24.93 11.34
N ILE A 12 2.90 -25.38 10.10
CA ILE A 12 1.93 -25.21 9.01
C ILE A 12 0.66 -26.00 9.32
N GLN A 13 0.79 -27.27 9.71
CA GLN A 13 -0.35 -28.12 10.02
C GLN A 13 -1.18 -27.54 11.17
N LYS A 14 -0.52 -27.08 12.25
CA LYS A 14 -1.20 -26.44 13.38
C LYS A 14 -2.00 -25.19 12.96
N HIS A 15 -1.47 -24.40 12.04
CA HIS A 15 -2.17 -23.22 11.51
C HIS A 15 -3.40 -23.64 10.69
N LEU A 16 -3.23 -24.60 9.77
CA LEU A 16 -4.32 -25.14 8.94
C LEU A 16 -5.43 -25.77 9.78
N ASP A 17 -5.07 -26.54 10.82
CA ASP A 17 -6.03 -27.19 11.72
C ASP A 17 -6.85 -26.16 12.52
N GLY A 18 -6.30 -24.98 12.76
CA GLY A 18 -6.96 -23.87 13.46
C GLY A 18 -7.67 -22.88 12.55
N MET A 19 -7.55 -23.03 11.22
CA MET A 19 -8.09 -22.09 10.26
C MET A 19 -9.59 -22.36 10.03
N GLU A 20 -10.40 -21.31 10.13
CA GLU A 20 -11.81 -21.37 9.78
C GLU A 20 -12.01 -21.45 8.26
N GLU A 21 -13.25 -21.73 7.83
CA GLU A 21 -13.59 -21.71 6.40
C GLU A 21 -13.37 -20.30 5.81
N ILE A 22 -12.65 -20.23 4.69
CA ILE A 22 -12.36 -18.96 4.01
C ILE A 22 -13.60 -18.51 3.24
N GLU A 23 -14.11 -17.33 3.59
CA GLU A 23 -15.23 -16.68 2.94
C GLU A 23 -14.76 -15.53 2.06
N VAL A 24 -15.17 -15.55 0.77
CA VAL A 24 -14.99 -14.42 -0.14
C VAL A 24 -16.36 -13.90 -0.58
N LYS A 25 -16.67 -12.63 -0.27
CA LYS A 25 -17.92 -11.98 -0.71
C LYS A 25 -17.64 -10.66 -1.41
N LYS A 26 -18.50 -10.26 -2.37
CA LYS A 26 -18.43 -8.92 -2.95
C LYS A 26 -18.64 -7.85 -1.86
N LEU A 27 -17.83 -6.80 -1.86
CA LEU A 27 -18.07 -5.61 -1.06
C LEU A 27 -19.21 -4.78 -1.68
N THR A 28 -20.38 -4.79 -1.04
CA THR A 28 -21.58 -4.13 -1.56
C THR A 28 -21.94 -2.82 -0.85
N ARG A 29 -21.28 -2.53 0.27
CA ARG A 29 -21.47 -1.32 1.07
C ARG A 29 -20.13 -0.80 1.57
N GLU A 30 -20.07 0.50 1.83
CA GLU A 30 -18.91 1.09 2.47
C GLU A 30 -18.71 0.47 3.86
N ALA A 31 -17.46 0.14 4.17
CA ALA A 31 -17.05 -0.44 5.44
C ALA A 31 -15.61 -0.04 5.71
N ASP A 32 -15.19 -0.09 6.97
CA ASP A 32 -13.78 -0.04 7.33
C ASP A 32 -13.13 -1.39 6.97
N LEU A 33 -12.19 -1.38 6.01
CA LEU A 33 -11.56 -2.60 5.51
C LEU A 33 -10.67 -3.26 6.59
N GLU A 34 -10.00 -2.48 7.43
CA GLU A 34 -9.12 -3.01 8.48
C GLU A 34 -9.91 -3.76 9.56
N GLN A 35 -11.14 -3.30 9.81
CA GLN A 35 -12.06 -3.95 10.76
C GLN A 35 -12.84 -5.10 10.15
N LEU A 36 -13.17 -5.01 8.85
CA LEU A 36 -14.00 -5.99 8.15
C LEU A 36 -13.22 -7.25 7.77
N LEU A 37 -11.96 -7.08 7.38
CA LEU A 37 -11.18 -8.14 6.75
C LEU A 37 -10.36 -8.93 7.78
N SER A 38 -10.17 -10.21 7.48
CA SER A 38 -9.26 -11.12 8.20
C SER A 38 -8.65 -12.12 7.22
N GLU A 39 -7.81 -13.02 7.72
CA GLU A 39 -7.27 -14.13 6.93
C GLU A 39 -8.37 -15.00 6.31
N THR A 40 -9.48 -15.19 7.02
CA THR A 40 -10.62 -16.03 6.57
C THR A 40 -11.82 -15.22 6.09
N THR A 41 -11.92 -13.93 6.42
CA THR A 41 -13.00 -13.04 5.95
C THR A 41 -12.45 -12.09 4.89
N CYS A 42 -12.62 -12.47 3.63
CA CYS A 42 -12.12 -11.75 2.48
C CYS A 42 -13.25 -11.04 1.72
N ARG A 43 -12.91 -10.01 0.95
CA ARG A 43 -13.86 -9.32 0.08
C ARG A 43 -13.34 -9.18 -1.34
N ASP A 44 -14.22 -9.39 -2.32
CA ASP A 44 -14.01 -8.91 -3.68
C ASP A 44 -14.37 -7.41 -3.73
N ILE A 45 -13.35 -6.58 -3.94
CA ILE A 45 -13.41 -5.13 -3.86
C ILE A 45 -13.20 -4.56 -5.26
N TYR A 46 -14.23 -3.91 -5.80
CA TYR A 46 -14.07 -3.09 -7.00
C TYR A 46 -13.52 -1.72 -6.62
N GLY A 47 -12.31 -1.40 -7.09
CA GLY A 47 -11.58 -0.20 -6.67
C GLY A 47 -10.55 0.28 -7.69
N ALA A 48 -10.18 1.55 -7.59
CA ALA A 48 -9.03 2.10 -8.28
C ALA A 48 -7.79 1.93 -7.40
N HIS A 49 -6.86 1.09 -7.82
CA HIS A 49 -5.56 0.91 -7.18
C HIS A 49 -4.58 1.92 -7.75
N VAL A 50 -3.86 2.62 -6.88
CA VAL A 50 -2.86 3.61 -7.27
C VAL A 50 -1.51 3.21 -6.69
N TYR A 51 -0.52 3.14 -7.56
CA TYR A 51 0.87 2.95 -7.18
C TYR A 51 1.66 4.21 -7.49
N ILE A 52 2.41 4.71 -6.51
CA ILE A 52 3.27 5.88 -6.69
C ILE A 52 4.64 5.53 -6.13
N GLN A 53 5.67 5.67 -6.95
CA GLN A 53 7.03 5.28 -6.64
C GLN A 53 7.95 6.49 -6.69
N VAL A 54 9.04 6.43 -5.92
CA VAL A 54 10.22 7.28 -6.05
C VAL A 54 11.30 6.50 -6.81
N PRO A 55 11.41 6.64 -8.15
CA PRO A 55 12.28 5.76 -8.96
C PRO A 55 13.76 5.92 -8.63
N ASN A 56 14.20 7.14 -8.27
CA ASN A 56 15.57 7.43 -7.89
C ASN A 56 15.91 7.04 -6.44
N PHE A 57 15.02 6.38 -5.70
CA PHE A 57 15.29 6.03 -4.30
C PHE A 57 16.50 5.11 -4.12
N ALA A 58 16.73 4.17 -5.03
CA ALA A 58 17.92 3.31 -4.96
C ALA A 58 19.22 4.12 -5.05
N HIS A 59 19.24 5.18 -5.87
CA HIS A 59 20.35 6.12 -5.95
C HIS A 59 20.49 6.91 -4.65
N LEU A 60 19.40 7.48 -4.15
CA LEU A 60 19.38 8.21 -2.87
C LEU A 60 19.87 7.34 -1.70
N ALA A 61 19.53 6.05 -1.69
CA ALA A 61 19.93 5.11 -0.65
C ALA A 61 21.31 4.47 -0.86
N SER A 62 22.08 4.90 -1.87
CA SER A 62 23.39 4.32 -2.19
C SER A 62 24.49 4.77 -1.23
N ASP A 63 25.35 3.84 -0.83
CA ASP A 63 26.47 4.09 0.07
C ASP A 63 27.46 5.10 -0.52
N GLY A 64 27.96 6.00 0.34
CA GLY A 64 28.97 7.00 -0.03
C GLY A 64 28.43 8.23 -0.76
N LEU A 65 27.12 8.29 -1.05
CA LEU A 65 26.48 9.48 -1.61
C LEU A 65 26.36 10.62 -0.58
N TYR A 66 26.13 10.27 0.68
CA TYR A 66 25.87 11.18 1.78
C TYR A 66 26.81 10.95 2.97
N ALA A 67 27.09 11.99 3.76
CA ALA A 67 27.81 11.83 5.02
C ALA A 67 26.99 10.95 5.99
N GLN A 68 27.63 10.32 7.00
CA GLN A 68 26.97 9.35 7.87
C GLN A 68 25.69 9.87 8.55
N ASP A 69 25.64 11.17 8.90
CA ASP A 69 24.44 11.75 9.52
C ASP A 69 23.35 12.13 8.49
N ASP A 70 23.71 12.33 7.23
CA ASP A 70 22.76 12.65 6.16
C ASP A 70 21.97 11.41 5.72
N TYR A 71 22.52 10.19 5.88
CA TYR A 71 21.74 8.95 5.71
C TYR A 71 20.59 8.85 6.71
N LYS A 72 20.81 9.25 7.97
CA LYS A 72 19.72 9.30 8.98
C LYS A 72 18.65 10.31 8.58
N ARG A 73 19.05 11.47 8.03
CA ARG A 73 18.12 12.49 7.53
C ARG A 73 17.30 11.99 6.35
N LEU A 74 17.89 11.24 5.43
CA LEU A 74 17.14 10.61 4.34
C LEU A 74 16.06 9.66 4.87
N ILE A 75 16.39 8.81 5.85
CA ILE A 75 15.41 7.93 6.49
C ILE A 75 14.29 8.73 7.18
N GLN A 76 14.64 9.80 7.89
CA GLN A 76 13.65 10.71 8.49
C GLN A 76 12.76 11.37 7.42
N GLY A 77 13.35 11.79 6.30
CA GLY A 77 12.66 12.33 5.14
C GLY A 77 11.67 11.34 4.55
N VAL A 78 12.07 10.09 4.33
CA VAL A 78 11.17 9.02 3.86
C VAL A 78 10.02 8.81 4.84
N HIS A 79 10.28 8.83 6.15
CA HIS A 79 9.22 8.69 7.15
C HIS A 79 8.21 9.85 7.11
N ILE A 80 8.70 11.09 6.99
CA ILE A 80 7.84 12.28 6.85
C ILE A 80 7.06 12.23 5.53
N TYR A 81 7.70 11.86 4.43
CA TYR A 81 7.06 11.64 3.14
C TYR A 81 5.89 10.64 3.26
N GLN A 82 6.14 9.46 3.84
CA GLN A 82 5.11 8.43 4.02
C GLN A 82 3.93 8.97 4.84
N ARG A 83 4.20 9.68 5.94
CA ARG A 83 3.17 10.23 6.81
C ARG A 83 2.30 11.28 6.10
N GLU A 84 2.91 12.22 5.39
CA GLU A 84 2.15 13.25 4.67
C GLU A 84 1.39 12.67 3.47
N VAL A 85 1.98 11.70 2.76
CA VAL A 85 1.28 10.98 1.69
C VAL A 85 0.08 10.22 2.23
N THR A 86 0.18 9.56 3.38
CA THR A 86 -0.98 8.91 4.04
C THR A 86 -2.09 9.92 4.30
N HIS A 87 -1.76 11.08 4.89
CA HIS A 87 -2.76 12.12 5.13
C HIS A 87 -3.42 12.60 3.83
N ILE A 88 -2.66 12.76 2.75
CA ILE A 88 -3.21 13.16 1.44
C ILE A 88 -4.15 12.10 0.90
N VAL A 89 -3.78 10.82 0.96
CA VAL A 89 -4.61 9.68 0.53
C VAL A 89 -5.95 9.69 1.29
N GLU A 90 -5.90 9.78 2.61
CA GLU A 90 -7.09 9.78 3.48
C GLU A 90 -7.99 10.99 3.21
N ASN A 91 -7.41 12.18 3.04
CA ASN A 91 -8.16 13.41 2.73
C ASN A 91 -8.86 13.35 1.36
N LEU A 92 -8.31 12.60 0.40
CA LEU A 92 -8.95 12.33 -0.89
C LEU A 92 -9.97 11.18 -0.83
N GLY A 93 -10.15 10.55 0.34
CA GLY A 93 -11.07 9.44 0.58
C GLY A 93 -10.55 8.09 0.09
N GLY A 94 -9.23 7.93 0.00
CA GLY A 94 -8.56 6.66 -0.26
C GLY A 94 -8.24 5.92 1.03
N THR A 95 -7.90 4.65 0.89
CA THR A 95 -7.36 3.82 1.97
C THR A 95 -5.93 3.43 1.60
N LEU A 96 -5.01 3.62 2.55
CA LEU A 96 -3.64 3.14 2.42
C LEU A 96 -3.67 1.60 2.45
N VAL A 97 -3.03 0.95 1.49
CA VAL A 97 -2.81 -0.49 1.54
C VAL A 97 -1.51 -0.74 2.28
N HIS A 98 -0.39 -0.23 1.75
CA HIS A 98 0.91 -0.29 2.41
C HIS A 98 1.94 0.62 1.71
N PHE A 99 3.12 0.72 2.32
CA PHE A 99 4.34 1.24 1.70
C PHE A 99 5.39 0.14 1.53
N GLN A 100 6.10 0.14 0.40
CA GLN A 100 7.33 -0.65 0.19
C GLN A 100 8.49 0.31 -0.05
N GLY A 101 9.24 0.62 1.02
CA GLY A 101 10.13 1.79 1.00
C GLY A 101 9.30 3.05 0.73
N PRO A 102 9.68 3.92 -0.22
CA PRO A 102 8.87 5.10 -0.57
C PRO A 102 7.76 4.79 -1.59
N LYS A 103 7.58 3.53 -2.02
CA LYS A 103 6.52 3.16 -2.95
C LYS A 103 5.19 3.04 -2.21
N LEU A 104 4.24 3.90 -2.56
CA LEU A 104 2.85 3.87 -2.10
C LEU A 104 2.03 2.83 -2.87
N HIS A 105 1.18 2.11 -2.15
CA HIS A 105 -0.01 1.46 -2.69
C HIS A 105 -1.26 1.96 -1.95
N ALA A 106 -2.20 2.55 -2.69
CA ALA A 106 -3.48 3.02 -2.15
C ALA A 106 -4.65 2.45 -2.98
N ILE A 107 -5.83 2.39 -2.37
CA ILE A 107 -7.07 2.00 -3.03
C ILE A 107 -8.18 3.03 -2.80
N PHE A 108 -8.88 3.39 -3.87
CA PHE A 108 -10.17 4.08 -3.79
C PHE A 108 -11.27 3.08 -4.15
N TYR A 109 -12.13 2.74 -3.19
CA TYR A 109 -13.31 1.88 -3.41
C TYR A 109 -14.64 2.56 -3.04
N ARG A 110 -14.56 3.80 -2.53
CA ARG A 110 -15.72 4.62 -2.18
C ARG A 110 -15.91 5.74 -3.20
N PRO A 111 -17.15 6.04 -3.65
CA PRO A 111 -18.36 5.27 -3.38
C PRO A 111 -18.38 3.95 -4.17
N ILE A 112 -19.09 2.96 -3.64
CA ILE A 112 -19.23 1.62 -4.23
C ILE A 112 -19.75 1.71 -5.67
N ASP A 113 -19.22 0.85 -6.55
CA ASP A 113 -19.65 0.66 -7.94
C ASP A 113 -19.69 1.97 -8.79
N ASN A 114 -18.86 2.97 -8.48
CA ASN A 114 -18.77 4.22 -9.25
C ASN A 114 -17.41 4.41 -9.94
N ALA A 115 -17.18 3.65 -11.00
CA ALA A 115 -15.95 3.67 -11.80
C ALA A 115 -15.42 5.09 -12.11
N LYS A 116 -16.30 6.01 -12.53
CA LYS A 116 -15.93 7.38 -12.89
C LYS A 116 -15.36 8.15 -11.69
N LYS A 117 -16.00 8.08 -10.52
CA LYS A 117 -15.51 8.78 -9.33
C LYS A 117 -14.21 8.17 -8.80
N LEU A 118 -14.10 6.83 -8.81
CA LEU A 118 -12.89 6.13 -8.37
C LEU A 118 -11.70 6.49 -9.26
N ALA A 119 -11.85 6.42 -10.58
CA ALA A 119 -10.83 6.82 -11.54
C ALA A 119 -10.45 8.31 -11.39
N SER A 120 -11.44 9.19 -11.18
CA SER A 120 -11.18 10.62 -10.99
C SER A 120 -10.35 10.89 -9.73
N ARG A 121 -10.65 10.20 -8.62
CA ARG A 121 -9.88 10.30 -7.36
C ARG A 121 -8.47 9.76 -7.51
N ALA A 122 -8.31 8.63 -8.20
CA ALA A 122 -7.01 8.06 -8.49
C ALA A 122 -6.12 9.00 -9.31
N VAL A 123 -6.67 9.65 -10.36
CA VAL A 123 -5.94 10.64 -11.15
C VAL A 123 -5.62 11.89 -10.31
N LEU A 124 -6.58 12.37 -9.50
CA LEU A 124 -6.36 13.51 -8.63
C LEU A 124 -5.21 13.26 -7.64
N LEU A 125 -5.17 12.09 -7.00
CA LEU A 125 -4.08 11.71 -6.09
C LEU A 125 -2.71 11.80 -6.79
N GLN A 126 -2.59 11.27 -8.00
CA GLN A 126 -1.33 11.29 -8.77
C GLN A 126 -0.87 12.74 -9.06
N LEU A 127 -1.79 13.63 -9.44
CA LEU A 127 -1.49 15.04 -9.67
C LEU A 127 -1.07 15.75 -8.38
N VAL A 128 -1.82 15.54 -7.29
CA VAL A 128 -1.54 16.16 -5.99
C VAL A 128 -0.18 15.70 -5.45
N LEU A 129 0.15 14.41 -5.53
CA LEU A 129 1.44 13.94 -5.02
C LEU A 129 2.62 14.42 -5.87
N LYS A 130 2.48 14.51 -7.19
CA LYS A 130 3.51 15.13 -8.05
C LYS A 130 3.78 16.57 -7.63
N ASP A 131 2.73 17.34 -7.44
CA ASP A 131 2.84 18.74 -7.05
C ASP A 131 3.39 18.89 -5.62
N PHE A 132 2.86 18.14 -4.65
CA PHE A 132 3.34 18.09 -3.27
C PHE A 132 4.83 17.77 -3.20
N VAL A 133 5.30 16.73 -3.90
CA VAL A 133 6.70 16.34 -3.86
C VAL A 133 7.59 17.43 -4.41
N LYS A 134 7.21 18.00 -5.57
CA LYS A 134 7.99 19.03 -6.24
C LYS A 134 8.02 20.37 -5.48
N THR A 135 6.89 20.79 -4.92
CA THR A 135 6.70 22.18 -4.44
C THR A 135 6.76 22.30 -2.92
N VAL A 136 6.58 21.20 -2.18
CA VAL A 136 6.54 21.20 -0.72
C VAL A 136 7.62 20.29 -0.15
N PHE A 137 7.65 19.02 -0.55
CA PHE A 137 8.55 18.04 0.05
C PHE A 137 10.01 18.31 -0.30
N ASN A 138 10.39 18.32 -1.58
CA ASN A 138 11.79 18.52 -1.99
C ASN A 138 12.39 19.83 -1.44
N PRO A 139 11.71 20.98 -1.50
CA PRO A 139 12.22 22.22 -0.90
C PRO A 139 12.43 22.17 0.61
N ALA A 140 11.68 21.31 1.34
CA ALA A 140 11.84 21.14 2.78
C ALA A 140 13.04 20.27 3.16
N PHE A 141 13.62 19.53 2.21
CA PHE A 141 14.75 18.64 2.42
C PHE A 141 15.87 18.86 1.39
N PRO A 142 16.58 20.00 1.45
CA PRO A 142 17.58 20.39 0.45
C PRO A 142 18.92 19.63 0.58
N ASP A 143 19.08 18.79 1.60
CA ASP A 143 20.35 18.10 1.90
C ASP A 143 20.62 16.87 1.00
N TYR A 144 19.64 16.46 0.18
CA TYR A 144 19.76 15.32 -0.74
C TYR A 144 19.07 15.60 -2.08
N ASP A 145 19.30 14.73 -3.08
CA ASP A 145 18.72 14.92 -4.41
C ASP A 145 17.19 14.84 -4.33
N ASP A 146 16.54 15.64 -5.17
CA ASP A 146 15.09 15.69 -5.28
C ASP A 146 14.46 14.31 -5.48
N PHE A 147 13.38 14.02 -4.75
CA PHE A 147 12.58 12.84 -5.04
C PHE A 147 11.92 13.04 -6.40
N THR A 148 12.07 12.04 -7.27
CA THR A 148 11.32 11.96 -8.54
C THR A 148 10.09 11.09 -8.34
N ILE A 149 9.01 11.34 -9.10
CA ILE A 149 7.74 10.61 -8.94
C ILE A 149 7.35 9.95 -10.26
N ALA A 150 7.01 8.67 -10.16
CA ALA A 150 6.34 7.90 -11.20
C ALA A 150 5.11 7.22 -10.60
N ASP A 151 4.05 7.10 -11.39
CA ASP A 151 2.73 6.70 -10.93
C ASP A 151 2.00 5.88 -11.98
N GLY A 152 1.10 5.04 -11.49
CA GLY A 152 0.15 4.31 -12.30
C GLY A 152 -1.10 4.01 -11.50
N ALA A 153 -2.23 3.93 -12.18
CA ALA A 153 -3.48 3.51 -11.59
C ALA A 153 -4.18 2.48 -12.48
N ASP A 154 -4.87 1.53 -11.84
CA ASP A 154 -5.71 0.54 -12.49
C ASP A 154 -7.06 0.46 -11.78
N LEU A 155 -8.12 0.14 -12.52
CA LEU A 155 -9.48 0.05 -12.01
C LEU A 155 -10.01 -1.35 -12.25
N GLY A 156 -10.32 -2.08 -11.18
CA GLY A 156 -10.74 -3.46 -11.30
C GLY A 156 -11.15 -4.08 -9.97
N ASN A 157 -11.34 -5.39 -10.02
CA ASN A 157 -11.65 -6.20 -8.86
C ASN A 157 -10.36 -6.74 -8.23
N ALA A 158 -10.30 -6.69 -6.91
CA ALA A 158 -9.21 -7.29 -6.12
C ALA A 158 -9.79 -8.00 -4.90
N ILE A 159 -9.17 -9.11 -4.52
CA ILE A 159 -9.47 -9.76 -3.25
C ILE A 159 -8.71 -9.01 -2.15
N GLY A 160 -9.48 -8.29 -1.32
CA GLY A 160 -9.02 -7.71 -0.07
C GLY A 160 -8.99 -8.77 1.03
N THR A 161 -7.87 -8.87 1.73
CA THR A 161 -7.67 -9.68 2.93
C THR A 161 -6.78 -8.93 3.91
N MET A 162 -6.68 -9.41 5.15
CA MET A 162 -5.72 -8.92 6.13
C MET A 162 -4.85 -10.09 6.56
N ASP A 163 -3.54 -9.97 6.36
CA ASP A 163 -2.55 -10.94 6.82
C ASP A 163 -1.62 -10.26 7.83
N GLY A 164 -1.00 -11.05 8.70
CA GLY A 164 -0.15 -10.57 9.77
C GLY A 164 -0.28 -11.37 11.06
N ILE A 165 0.71 -11.23 11.95
CA ILE A 165 0.80 -12.02 13.19
C ILE A 165 0.84 -11.05 14.38
N ASN A 166 0.17 -11.40 15.49
CA ASN A 166 0.25 -10.69 16.77
C ASN A 166 -0.09 -9.19 16.76
N GLY A 167 -1.14 -8.81 16.02
CA GLY A 167 -1.64 -7.42 15.98
C GLY A 167 -1.01 -6.54 14.90
N ASP A 168 -0.04 -7.07 14.16
CA ASP A 168 0.58 -6.42 13.00
C ASP A 168 -0.13 -6.87 11.71
N ARG A 169 -1.43 -6.54 11.60
CA ARG A 169 -2.26 -6.93 10.46
C ARG A 169 -2.20 -5.84 9.39
N GLU A 170 -1.87 -6.22 8.17
CA GLU A 170 -1.77 -5.32 7.02
C GLU A 170 -2.84 -5.64 5.99
N LEU A 171 -3.40 -4.60 5.38
CA LEU A 171 -4.32 -4.75 4.25
C LEU A 171 -3.55 -5.24 3.04
N LEU A 172 -4.00 -6.33 2.46
CA LEU A 172 -3.49 -6.84 1.20
C LEU A 172 -4.60 -6.82 0.16
N ALA A 173 -4.25 -6.41 -1.06
CA ALA A 173 -5.14 -6.47 -2.20
C ALA A 173 -4.46 -7.23 -3.33
N SER A 174 -4.93 -8.45 -3.57
CA SER A 174 -4.45 -9.32 -4.65
C SER A 174 -5.37 -9.18 -5.85
N ALA A 175 -4.81 -9.00 -7.05
CA ALA A 175 -5.59 -8.91 -8.28
C ALA A 175 -6.51 -10.14 -8.40
N ALA A 176 -7.81 -9.89 -8.58
CA ALA A 176 -8.71 -10.95 -8.97
C ALA A 176 -8.54 -11.13 -10.49
N ASP A 177 -7.91 -12.23 -10.91
CA ASP A 177 -7.98 -12.61 -12.32
C ASP A 177 -9.47 -12.86 -12.62
N SER A 178 -10.11 -11.90 -13.29
CA SER A 178 -11.43 -12.12 -13.85
C SER A 178 -11.22 -13.05 -15.04
N GLY A 179 -11.09 -14.34 -14.75
CA GLY A 179 -11.23 -15.38 -15.75
C GLY A 179 -12.47 -15.04 -16.56
N ARG A 180 -12.28 -14.75 -17.85
CA ARG A 180 -13.38 -14.59 -18.80
C ARG A 180 -14.27 -15.82 -18.64
N LEU A 181 -15.44 -15.64 -18.06
CA LEU A 181 -16.58 -16.54 -18.14
C LEU A 181 -17.52 -16.00 -19.23
#